data_AF-A0A3D5KPE9-F1
#
_entry.id   AF-A0A3D5KPE9-F1
#
_cell.length_a   1.000
_cell.length_b   1.000
_cell.length_c   1.000
_cell.angle_alpha   90.00
_cell.angle_beta   90.00
_cell.angle_gamma   90.00
#
_symmetry.space_group_name_H-M   'P 1'
#
loop_
_entity.id
_entity.type
_entity.pdbx_description
1 polymer ?
#
loop_
_entity_poly.entity_id
_entity_poly.type
_entity_poly.pdbx_seq_one_letter_code
_entity_poly.pdbx_strand_id
1 'polypeptide(L)'
;MEEQHFQSSEKVRDFVIGMSDGLTVPFALAAGLSGAVDSNSIIITAGLAEIAAGSIAMGLGGYLAGRTEIEHYDSEERREYDEIEHKHEVEIQETKDIFAQYGLDDQLQETIAREMAKRPKQWVDFMMRFELGLERPDKNRAHQSALIIGISYIVGGLIPLSAYFFTDSVMLGLKSSVIITVFCLIAFGLVKSKLTGQPLLKGALRVTIVGAVAAAVAFALAKLIA
;
A
#
# COMPACT_ATOMS: atom_id res chain seq x y z
N MET A 1 0.14 15.10 -23.53
CA MET A 1 -0.26 13.85 -22.85
C MET A 1 0.37 13.93 -21.48
N GLU A 2 -0.42 14.19 -20.43
CA GLU A 2 0.07 14.03 -19.06
C GLU A 2 0.18 12.53 -18.80
N GLU A 3 1.40 12.03 -18.66
CA GLU A 3 1.62 10.66 -18.26
C GLU A 3 1.12 10.48 -16.81
N GLN A 4 0.06 9.69 -16.61
CA GLN A 4 -0.57 9.44 -15.30
C GLN A 4 0.25 8.49 -14.41
N HIS A 5 1.57 8.60 -14.40
CA HIS A 5 2.46 7.63 -13.74
C HIS A 5 2.34 7.65 -12.20
N PHE A 6 2.12 8.82 -11.59
CA PHE A 6 2.14 8.92 -10.12
C PHE A 6 0.85 8.41 -9.46
N GLN A 7 -0.32 8.91 -9.89
CA GLN A 7 -1.61 8.51 -9.30
C GLN A 7 -1.97 7.04 -9.55
N SER A 8 -1.52 6.47 -10.68
CA SER A 8 -1.73 5.05 -10.96
C SER A 8 -0.88 4.16 -10.05
N SER A 9 0.33 4.60 -9.68
CA SER A 9 1.24 3.87 -8.80
C SER A 9 0.68 3.72 -7.38
N GLU A 10 0.16 4.80 -6.79
CA GLU A 10 -0.40 4.77 -5.43
C GLU A 10 -1.63 3.88 -5.32
N LYS A 11 -2.55 3.97 -6.28
CA LYS A 11 -3.76 3.13 -6.33
C LYS A 11 -3.41 1.65 -6.52
N VAL A 12 -2.43 1.36 -7.38
CA VAL A 12 -1.91 0.01 -7.59
C VAL A 12 -1.26 -0.52 -6.32
N ARG A 13 -0.45 0.30 -5.62
CA ARG A 13 0.16 -0.06 -4.33
C ARG A 13 -0.90 -0.44 -3.30
N ASP A 14 -1.91 0.41 -3.13
CA ASP A 14 -3.00 0.20 -2.17
C ASP A 14 -3.83 -1.06 -2.50
N PHE A 15 -4.13 -1.29 -3.78
CA PHE A 15 -4.78 -2.52 -4.24
C PHE A 15 -3.94 -3.76 -3.90
N VAL A 16 -2.64 -3.71 -4.19
CA VAL A 16 -1.72 -4.82 -3.92
C VAL A 16 -1.63 -5.12 -2.42
N ILE A 17 -1.59 -4.09 -1.56
CA ILE A 17 -1.59 -4.26 -0.11
C ILE A 17 -2.87 -4.94 0.35
N GLY A 18 -4.04 -4.38 0.01
CA GLY A 18 -5.33 -4.92 0.46
C GLY A 18 -5.59 -6.35 -0.05
N MET A 19 -5.30 -6.62 -1.33
CA MET A 19 -5.51 -7.94 -1.93
C MET A 19 -4.55 -9.00 -1.37
N SER A 20 -3.28 -8.64 -1.14
CA SER A 20 -2.28 -9.56 -0.60
C SER A 20 -2.66 -10.05 0.80
N ASP A 21 -3.05 -9.13 1.66
CA ASP A 21 -3.42 -9.47 3.04
C ASP A 21 -4.80 -10.14 3.07
N GLY A 22 -5.76 -9.64 2.29
CA GLY A 22 -7.09 -10.24 2.16
C GLY A 22 -7.06 -11.67 1.64
N LEU A 23 -6.14 -12.04 0.74
CA LEU A 23 -6.00 -13.45 0.33
C LEU A 23 -5.31 -14.33 1.38
N THR A 24 -4.45 -13.74 2.22
CA THR A 24 -3.54 -14.51 3.09
C THR A 24 -4.10 -14.71 4.48
N VAL A 25 -4.57 -13.65 5.15
CA VAL A 25 -5.00 -13.69 6.55
C VAL A 25 -6.31 -14.49 6.73
N PRO A 26 -7.38 -14.22 5.97
CA PRO A 26 -8.62 -14.99 6.06
C PRO A 26 -8.44 -16.46 5.67
N PHE A 27 -7.56 -16.74 4.70
CA PHE A 27 -7.17 -18.11 4.34
C PHE A 27 -6.46 -18.82 5.48
N ALA A 28 -5.45 -18.18 6.09
CA ALA A 28 -4.71 -18.76 7.19
C ALA A 28 -5.61 -19.02 8.40
N LEU A 29 -6.52 -18.09 8.72
CA LEU A 29 -7.53 -18.27 9.77
C LEU A 29 -8.44 -19.47 9.47
N ALA A 30 -9.02 -19.52 8.26
CA ALA A 30 -9.93 -20.60 7.88
C ALA A 30 -9.22 -21.97 7.90
N ALA A 31 -7.97 -22.02 7.41
CA ALA A 31 -7.13 -23.22 7.50
C ALA A 31 -6.87 -23.61 8.95
N GLY A 32 -6.46 -22.64 9.79
CA GLY A 32 -6.28 -22.81 11.24
C GLY A 32 -7.48 -23.45 11.91
N LEU A 33 -8.65 -22.82 11.78
CA LEU A 33 -9.90 -23.31 12.37
C LEU A 33 -10.28 -24.69 11.83
N SER A 34 -10.03 -24.99 10.56
CA SER A 34 -10.30 -26.31 9.99
C SER A 34 -9.49 -27.43 10.64
N GLY A 35 -8.37 -27.12 11.31
CA GLY A 35 -7.59 -28.07 12.08
C GLY A 35 -8.06 -28.25 13.53
N ALA A 36 -9.00 -27.43 14.00
CA ALA A 36 -9.43 -27.34 15.40
C ALA A 36 -10.95 -27.52 15.61
N VAL A 37 -11.78 -27.30 14.59
CA VAL A 37 -13.24 -27.42 14.69
C VAL A 37 -13.82 -28.24 13.54
N ASP A 38 -14.95 -28.92 13.81
CA ASP A 38 -15.67 -29.75 12.84
C ASP A 38 -16.93 -29.06 12.25
N SER A 39 -17.03 -27.73 12.38
CA SER A 39 -18.20 -26.97 11.88
C SER A 39 -17.82 -25.88 10.90
N ASN A 40 -18.34 -25.98 9.67
CA ASN A 40 -18.25 -24.93 8.65
C ASN A 40 -18.89 -23.61 9.11
N SER A 41 -19.94 -23.65 9.93
CA SER A 41 -20.59 -22.42 10.42
C SER A 41 -19.67 -21.61 11.33
N ILE A 42 -18.83 -22.28 12.14
CA ILE A 42 -17.84 -21.60 12.99
C ILE A 42 -16.76 -20.94 12.11
N ILE A 43 -16.27 -21.65 11.09
CA ILE A 43 -15.25 -21.13 10.17
C ILE A 43 -15.79 -19.95 9.37
N ILE A 44 -17.02 -20.05 8.84
CA ILE A 44 -17.67 -18.98 8.06
C ILE A 44 -17.88 -17.74 8.94
N THR A 45 -18.44 -17.90 10.14
CA THR A 45 -18.72 -16.76 11.02
C THR A 45 -17.45 -16.08 11.50
N ALA A 46 -16.43 -16.85 11.89
CA ALA A 46 -15.12 -16.32 12.27
C ALA A 46 -14.42 -15.63 11.09
N GLY A 47 -14.45 -16.23 9.90
CA GLY A 47 -13.86 -15.67 8.68
C GLY A 47 -14.55 -14.38 8.25
N LEU A 48 -15.88 -14.31 8.27
CA LEU A 48 -16.60 -13.07 7.96
C LEU A 48 -16.32 -11.96 8.99
N ALA A 49 -16.24 -12.31 10.28
CA ALA A 49 -15.90 -11.36 11.33
C ALA A 49 -14.47 -10.82 11.16
N GLU A 50 -13.52 -11.69 10.81
CA GLU A 50 -12.15 -11.30 10.52
C GLU A 50 -12.07 -10.43 9.26
N ILE A 51 -12.76 -10.76 8.18
CA ILE A 51 -12.79 -9.94 6.96
C ILE A 51 -13.33 -8.54 7.25
N ALA A 52 -14.41 -8.45 8.04
CA ALA A 52 -14.99 -7.17 8.43
C ALA A 52 -14.02 -6.35 9.29
N ALA A 53 -13.45 -6.95 10.33
CA ALA A 53 -12.49 -6.29 11.22
C ALA A 53 -11.21 -5.87 10.48
N GLY A 54 -10.64 -6.78 9.68
CA GLY A 54 -9.40 -6.58 8.92
C GLY A 54 -9.56 -5.50 7.85
N SER A 55 -10.66 -5.51 7.09
CA SER A 55 -10.90 -4.48 6.06
C SER A 55 -11.10 -3.08 6.66
N ILE A 56 -11.79 -2.97 7.80
CA ILE A 56 -11.92 -1.70 8.53
C ILE A 56 -10.56 -1.25 9.07
N ALA A 57 -9.82 -2.13 9.74
CA ALA A 57 -8.52 -1.79 10.32
C ALA A 57 -7.51 -1.35 9.24
N MET A 58 -7.41 -2.10 8.14
CA MET A 58 -6.50 -1.76 7.05
C MET A 58 -6.98 -0.53 6.26
N GLY A 59 -8.29 -0.39 6.03
CA GLY A 59 -8.85 0.79 5.38
C GLY A 59 -8.58 2.07 6.20
N LEU A 60 -8.78 2.04 7.51
CA LEU A 60 -8.42 3.15 8.40
C LEU A 60 -6.91 3.38 8.43
N GLY A 61 -6.08 2.32 8.39
CA GLY A 61 -4.63 2.44 8.24
C GLY A 61 -4.24 3.20 6.97
N GLY A 62 -4.86 2.89 5.84
CA GLY A 62 -4.70 3.62 4.57
C GLY A 62 -5.17 5.07 4.66
N TYR A 63 -6.32 5.31 5.30
CA TYR A 63 -6.83 6.67 5.52
C TYR A 63 -5.82 7.51 6.30
N LEU A 64 -5.36 7.01 7.45
CA LEU A 64 -4.45 7.72 8.33
C LEU A 64 -3.10 7.96 7.63
N ALA A 65 -2.56 6.97 6.94
CA ALA A 65 -1.33 7.14 6.17
C ALA A 65 -1.47 8.24 5.10
N GLY A 66 -2.54 8.22 4.31
CA GLY A 66 -2.80 9.26 3.31
C GLY A 66 -3.10 10.63 3.91
N ARG A 67 -3.71 10.71 5.10
CA ARG A 67 -3.90 11.97 5.83
C ARG A 67 -2.56 12.52 6.32
N THR A 68 -1.71 11.67 6.87
CA THR A 68 -0.37 12.06 7.32
C THR A 68 0.50 12.53 6.15
N GLU A 69 0.41 11.90 4.97
CA GLU A 69 1.09 12.38 3.75
C GLU A 69 0.67 13.82 3.41
N ILE A 70 -0.63 14.13 3.44
CA ILE A 70 -1.16 15.49 3.18
C ILE A 70 -0.72 16.47 4.27
N GLU A 71 -0.88 16.11 5.54
CA GLU A 71 -0.56 16.98 6.67
C GLU A 71 0.93 17.29 6.77
N HIS A 72 1.80 16.32 6.44
CA HIS A 72 3.23 16.52 6.34
C HIS A 72 3.58 17.49 5.21
N TYR A 73 3.02 17.28 4.01
CA TYR A 73 3.23 18.20 2.88
C TYR A 73 2.79 19.63 3.22
N ASP A 74 1.59 19.80 3.77
CA ASP A 74 1.05 21.12 4.12
C ASP A 74 1.84 21.79 5.25
N SER A 75 2.47 21.01 6.13
CA SER A 75 3.37 21.52 7.18
C SER A 75 4.67 22.04 6.58
N GLU A 76 5.34 21.23 5.75
CA GLU A 76 6.59 21.64 5.11
C GLU A 76 6.36 22.79 4.13
N GLU A 77 5.27 22.81 3.37
CA GLU A 77 4.94 23.94 2.48
C GLU A 77 4.84 25.26 3.26
N ARG A 78 4.17 25.25 4.41
CA ARG A 78 4.05 26.45 5.26
C ARG A 78 5.40 26.88 5.84
N ARG A 79 6.24 25.91 6.20
CA ARG A 79 7.58 26.15 6.70
C ARG A 79 8.46 26.78 5.62
N GLU A 80 8.42 26.25 4.41
CA GLU A 80 9.14 26.76 3.25
C GLU A 80 8.75 28.23 2.96
N TYR A 81 7.45 28.54 2.99
CA TYR A 81 6.99 29.94 2.88
C TYR A 81 7.54 30.86 3.97
N ASP A 82 7.68 30.36 5.20
CA ASP A 82 8.26 31.12 6.33
C ASP A 82 9.77 31.33 6.14
N GLU A 83 10.48 30.33 5.62
CA GLU A 83 11.92 30.38 5.41
C GLU A 83 12.30 31.31 4.25
N ILE A 84 11.55 31.32 3.13
CA ILE A 84 11.81 32.29 2.04
C ILE A 84 11.57 33.75 2.44
N GLU A 85 10.74 34.00 3.46
CA GLU A 85 10.46 35.34 3.99
C GLU A 85 11.50 35.77 5.03
N HIS A 86 11.82 34.89 5.98
CA HIS A 86 12.66 35.24 7.13
C HIS A 86 14.14 34.86 6.99
N LYS A 87 14.45 33.90 6.12
CA LYS A 87 15.80 33.37 5.86
C LYS A 87 16.20 33.47 4.38
N HIS A 88 15.71 34.51 3.69
CA HIS A 88 15.83 34.66 2.24
C HIS A 88 17.20 34.33 1.61
N GLU A 89 18.30 34.86 2.15
CA GLU A 89 19.65 34.60 1.59
C GLU A 89 20.14 33.16 1.86
N VAL A 90 19.61 32.48 2.87
CA VAL A 90 19.88 31.05 3.12
C VAL A 90 19.19 30.22 2.03
N GLU A 91 17.91 30.48 1.77
CA GLU A 91 17.15 29.79 0.72
C GLU A 91 17.73 30.01 -0.68
N ILE A 92 18.26 31.22 -0.95
CA ILE A 92 19.02 31.49 -2.18
C ILE A 92 20.24 30.57 -2.26
N GLN A 93 20.96 30.39 -1.16
CA GLN A 93 22.12 29.51 -1.12
C GLN A 93 21.74 28.04 -1.30
N GLU A 94 20.68 27.56 -0.67
CA GLU A 94 20.18 26.19 -0.84
C GLU A 94 19.72 25.93 -2.28
N THR A 95 19.05 26.91 -2.89
CA THR A 95 18.69 26.87 -4.32
C THR A 95 19.92 26.74 -5.22
N LYS A 96 20.98 27.51 -4.93
CA LYS A 96 22.25 27.41 -5.65
C LYS A 96 22.90 26.05 -5.47
N ASP A 97 22.88 25.51 -4.25
CA ASP A 97 23.45 24.21 -3.93
C ASP A 97 22.72 23.07 -4.67
N ILE A 98 21.40 23.18 -4.86
CA ILE A 98 20.64 22.27 -5.74
C ILE A 98 21.19 22.34 -7.17
N PHE A 99 21.34 23.54 -7.75
CA PHE A 99 21.88 23.69 -9.11
C PHE A 99 23.35 23.27 -9.23
N ALA A 100 24.16 23.46 -8.19
CA ALA A 100 25.54 23.02 -8.14
C ALA A 100 25.66 21.48 -8.29
N GLN A 101 24.71 20.72 -7.72
CA GLN A 101 24.65 19.26 -7.89
C GLN A 101 24.43 18.83 -9.35
N TYR A 102 23.85 19.72 -10.18
CA TYR A 102 23.69 19.50 -11.62
C TYR A 102 24.86 20.07 -12.46
N GLY A 103 25.90 20.61 -11.80
CA GLY A 103 27.11 21.09 -12.46
C GLY A 103 26.97 22.45 -13.15
N LEU A 104 25.99 23.27 -12.76
CA LEU A 104 25.89 24.65 -13.25
C LEU A 104 27.05 25.50 -12.69
N ASP A 105 27.50 26.50 -13.44
CA ASP A 105 28.51 27.44 -12.94
C ASP A 105 27.95 28.37 -11.86
N ASP A 106 28.81 28.84 -10.96
CA ASP A 106 28.40 29.63 -9.79
C ASP A 106 27.68 30.95 -10.16
N GLN A 107 28.03 31.58 -11.28
CA GLN A 107 27.38 32.81 -11.73
C GLN A 107 25.95 32.53 -12.19
N LEU A 108 25.74 31.42 -12.91
CA LEU A 108 24.45 30.98 -13.37
C LEU A 108 23.56 30.50 -12.21
N GLN A 109 24.12 29.77 -11.24
CA GLN A 109 23.42 29.38 -10.01
C GLN A 109 22.83 30.60 -9.30
N GLU A 110 23.67 31.63 -9.05
CA GLU A 110 23.27 32.87 -8.39
C GLU A 110 22.17 33.59 -9.18
N THR A 111 22.35 33.70 -10.50
CA THR A 111 21.38 34.37 -11.37
C THR A 111 20.03 33.66 -11.36
N ILE A 112 20.01 32.33 -11.50
CA ILE A 112 18.77 31.54 -11.51
C ILE A 112 18.08 31.63 -10.15
N ALA A 113 18.81 31.43 -9.04
CA ALA A 113 18.23 31.51 -7.69
C ALA A 113 17.55 32.86 -7.44
N ARG A 114 18.21 33.98 -7.79
CA ARG A 114 17.62 35.32 -7.64
C ARG A 114 16.45 35.58 -8.59
N GLU A 115 16.43 35.02 -9.79
CA GLU A 115 15.25 35.10 -10.67
C GLU A 115 14.07 34.28 -10.13
N MET A 116 14.33 33.10 -9.55
CA MET A 116 13.31 32.27 -8.92
C MET A 116 12.70 32.95 -7.70
N ALA A 117 13.52 33.61 -6.88
CA ALA A 117 13.08 34.35 -5.71
C ALA A 117 12.07 35.47 -6.00
N LYS A 118 12.02 36.00 -7.22
CA LYS A 118 10.99 36.96 -7.65
C LYS A 118 9.59 36.34 -7.78
N ARG A 119 9.50 35.02 -7.70
CA ARG A 119 8.28 34.23 -7.88
C ARG A 119 8.11 33.25 -6.70
N PRO A 120 7.75 33.75 -5.50
CA PRO A 120 7.75 32.98 -4.25
C PRO A 120 7.05 31.62 -4.38
N LYS A 121 5.87 31.58 -4.99
CA LYS A 121 5.11 30.34 -5.14
C LYS A 121 5.87 29.28 -5.96
N GLN A 122 6.41 29.67 -7.11
CA GLN A 122 7.17 28.75 -7.97
C GLN A 122 8.51 28.36 -7.34
N TRP A 123 9.07 29.23 -6.51
CA TRP A 123 10.28 28.94 -5.77
C TRP A 123 10.04 27.90 -4.67
N VAL A 124 8.99 28.09 -3.85
CA VAL A 124 8.53 27.09 -2.87
C VAL A 124 8.20 25.75 -3.56
N ASP A 125 7.44 25.77 -4.67
CA ASP A 125 7.14 24.56 -5.43
C ASP A 125 8.42 23.84 -5.92
N PHE A 126 9.49 24.59 -6.22
CA PHE A 126 10.79 24.04 -6.59
C PHE A 126 11.52 23.46 -5.38
N MET A 127 11.63 24.21 -4.27
CA MET A 127 12.32 23.75 -3.06
C MET A 127 11.65 22.51 -2.48
N MET A 128 10.31 22.52 -2.37
CA MET A 128 9.52 21.35 -1.97
C MET A 128 9.88 20.10 -2.78
N ARG A 129 10.09 20.24 -4.10
CA ARG A 129 10.37 19.11 -4.99
C ARG A 129 11.84 18.68 -5.01
N PHE A 130 12.75 19.63 -5.10
CA PHE A 130 14.17 19.35 -5.36
C PHE A 130 15.02 19.31 -4.10
N GLU A 131 14.63 20.02 -3.05
CA GLU A 131 15.28 19.94 -1.75
C GLU A 131 14.66 18.84 -0.88
N LEU A 132 13.34 18.93 -0.66
CA LEU A 132 12.64 18.05 0.28
C LEU A 132 12.17 16.73 -0.37
N GLY A 133 12.16 16.66 -1.70
CA GLY A 133 11.68 15.48 -2.43
C GLY A 133 10.16 15.25 -2.29
N LEU A 134 9.40 16.30 -1.96
CA LEU A 134 7.97 16.26 -1.71
C LEU A 134 7.18 16.72 -2.94
N GLU A 135 6.29 15.85 -3.40
CA GLU A 135 5.28 16.21 -4.41
C GLU A 135 3.91 16.33 -3.74
N ARG A 136 3.07 17.25 -4.23
CA ARG A 136 1.77 17.50 -3.62
C ARG A 136 0.86 16.27 -3.75
N PRO A 137 0.38 15.68 -2.63
CA PRO A 137 -0.53 14.55 -2.68
C PRO A 137 -1.89 14.93 -3.28
N ASP A 138 -2.60 13.96 -3.86
CA ASP A 138 -4.01 14.15 -4.23
C ASP A 138 -4.83 14.47 -2.97
N LYS A 139 -5.70 15.47 -3.02
CA LYS A 139 -6.56 15.86 -1.88
C LYS A 139 -7.42 14.71 -1.36
N ASN A 140 -7.76 13.76 -2.23
CA ASN A 140 -8.55 12.58 -1.91
C ASN A 140 -7.70 11.35 -1.59
N ARG A 141 -6.37 11.45 -1.54
CA ARG A 141 -5.42 10.35 -1.27
C ARG A 141 -5.87 9.48 -0.10
N ALA A 142 -6.19 10.10 1.03
CA ALA A 142 -6.64 9.40 2.23
C ALA A 142 -7.90 8.55 2.00
N HIS A 143 -8.95 9.14 1.43
CA HIS A 143 -10.21 8.44 1.18
C HIS A 143 -10.06 7.35 0.12
N GLN A 144 -9.28 7.63 -0.94
CA GLN A 144 -8.99 6.66 -1.99
C GLN A 144 -8.23 5.46 -1.43
N SER A 145 -7.21 5.70 -0.61
CA SER A 145 -6.41 4.64 -0.01
C SER A 145 -7.26 3.74 0.88
N ALA A 146 -8.08 4.33 1.75
CA ALA A 146 -8.98 3.60 2.63
C ALA A 146 -9.94 2.68 1.86
N LEU A 147 -10.57 3.23 0.81
CA LEU A 147 -11.54 2.51 -0.01
C LEU A 147 -10.89 1.37 -0.79
N ILE A 148 -9.76 1.64 -1.46
CA ILE A 148 -9.07 0.66 -2.30
C ILE A 148 -8.55 -0.50 -1.44
N ILE A 149 -7.87 -0.20 -0.33
CA ILE A 149 -7.34 -1.23 0.57
C ILE A 149 -8.49 -2.06 1.16
N GLY A 150 -9.51 -1.40 1.73
CA GLY A 150 -10.63 -2.07 2.37
C GLY A 150 -11.41 -2.98 1.41
N ILE A 151 -11.79 -2.49 0.23
CA ILE A 151 -12.50 -3.31 -0.77
C ILE A 151 -11.63 -4.46 -1.27
N SER A 152 -10.35 -4.21 -1.53
CA SER A 152 -9.43 -5.26 -1.99
C SER A 152 -9.26 -6.35 -0.93
N TYR A 153 -9.24 -5.98 0.35
CA TYR A 153 -9.21 -6.93 1.46
C TYR A 153 -10.46 -7.79 1.52
N ILE A 154 -11.65 -7.17 1.41
CA ILE A 154 -12.93 -7.89 1.40
C ILE A 154 -12.97 -8.89 0.26
N VAL A 155 -12.65 -8.44 -0.96
CA VAL A 155 -12.64 -9.30 -2.14
C VAL A 155 -11.64 -10.44 -1.98
N GLY A 156 -10.42 -10.13 -1.52
CA GLY A 156 -9.39 -11.13 -1.25
C GLY A 156 -9.84 -12.17 -0.24
N GLY A 157 -10.49 -11.76 0.85
CA GLY A 157 -10.88 -12.64 1.95
C GLY A 157 -12.07 -13.52 1.67
N LEU A 158 -13.01 -13.05 0.84
CA LEU A 158 -14.16 -13.86 0.45
C LEU A 158 -13.77 -15.05 -0.43
N ILE A 159 -12.67 -14.97 -1.17
CA ILE A 159 -12.18 -16.05 -2.03
C ILE A 159 -11.88 -17.34 -1.25
N PRO A 160 -10.96 -17.38 -0.27
CA PRO A 160 -10.70 -18.59 0.52
C PRO A 160 -11.94 -19.05 1.29
N LEU A 161 -12.74 -18.11 1.81
CA LEU A 161 -13.91 -18.43 2.62
C LEU A 161 -15.06 -19.03 1.80
N SER A 162 -15.18 -18.66 0.52
CA SER A 162 -16.23 -19.12 -0.39
C SER A 162 -16.35 -20.65 -0.43
N ALA A 163 -15.24 -21.38 -0.35
CA ALA A 163 -15.20 -22.83 -0.38
C ALA A 163 -16.02 -23.49 0.75
N TYR A 164 -16.11 -22.86 1.93
CA TYR A 164 -16.83 -23.40 3.08
C TYR A 164 -18.35 -23.25 2.95
N PHE A 165 -18.84 -22.32 2.13
CA PHE A 165 -20.27 -22.15 1.87
C PHE A 165 -20.86 -23.27 0.99
N PHE A 166 -20.03 -23.91 0.18
CA PHE A 166 -20.46 -24.91 -0.82
C PHE A 166 -20.03 -26.34 -0.48
N THR A 167 -19.56 -26.58 0.76
CA THR A 167 -19.11 -27.90 1.20
C THR A 167 -19.81 -28.32 2.49
N ASP A 168 -20.06 -29.62 2.62
CA ASP A 168 -20.77 -30.18 3.78
C ASP A 168 -19.82 -30.61 4.91
N SER A 169 -18.52 -30.72 4.64
CA SER A 169 -17.51 -31.11 5.63
C SER A 169 -16.35 -30.13 5.66
N VAL A 170 -15.80 -29.89 6.85
CA VAL A 170 -14.65 -29.01 7.08
C VAL A 170 -13.44 -29.43 6.25
N MET A 171 -13.16 -30.73 6.17
CA MET A 171 -12.01 -31.24 5.42
C MET A 171 -12.16 -31.02 3.91
N LEU A 172 -13.37 -31.17 3.37
CA LEU A 172 -13.64 -30.87 1.97
C LEU A 172 -13.57 -29.36 1.71
N GLY A 173 -14.11 -28.54 2.62
CA GLY A 173 -14.01 -27.09 2.59
C GLY A 173 -12.57 -26.60 2.58
N LEU A 174 -11.73 -27.14 3.47
CA LEU A 174 -10.30 -26.85 3.52
C LEU A 174 -9.58 -27.19 2.22
N LYS A 175 -9.78 -28.40 1.68
CA LYS A 175 -9.14 -28.81 0.42
C LYS A 175 -9.53 -27.89 -0.73
N SER A 176 -10.82 -27.58 -0.86
CA SER A 176 -11.34 -26.66 -1.87
C SER A 176 -10.78 -25.25 -1.68
N SER A 177 -10.72 -24.75 -0.44
CA SER A 177 -10.17 -23.44 -0.08
C SER A 177 -8.68 -23.34 -0.44
N VAL A 178 -7.89 -24.37 -0.13
CA VAL A 178 -6.46 -24.44 -0.48
C VAL A 178 -6.27 -24.35 -2.00
N ILE A 179 -7.02 -25.12 -2.79
CA ILE A 179 -6.89 -25.13 -4.25
C ILE A 179 -7.23 -23.75 -4.84
N ILE A 180 -8.36 -23.18 -4.44
CA ILE A 180 -8.82 -21.88 -4.94
C ILE A 180 -7.83 -20.78 -4.54
N THR A 181 -7.41 -20.76 -3.27
CA THR A 181 -6.52 -19.72 -2.76
C THR A 181 -5.13 -19.79 -3.39
N VAL A 182 -4.56 -20.99 -3.56
CA VAL A 182 -3.25 -21.15 -4.22
C VAL A 182 -3.32 -20.66 -5.66
N PHE A 183 -4.39 -20.99 -6.39
CA PHE A 183 -4.58 -20.48 -7.76
C PHE A 183 -4.69 -18.95 -7.77
N CYS A 184 -5.47 -18.36 -6.86
CA CYS A 184 -5.62 -16.92 -6.73
C CYS A 184 -4.31 -16.21 -6.32
N LEU A 185 -3.52 -16.78 -5.40
CA LEU A 185 -2.22 -16.24 -5.00
C LEU A 185 -1.21 -16.26 -6.15
N ILE A 186 -1.19 -17.32 -6.95
CA ILE A 186 -0.36 -17.39 -8.17
C ILE A 186 -0.80 -16.31 -9.16
N ALA A 187 -2.10 -16.24 -9.48
CA ALA A 187 -2.65 -15.28 -10.42
C ALA A 187 -2.39 -13.83 -9.95
N PHE A 188 -2.66 -13.53 -8.69
CA PHE A 188 -2.41 -12.23 -8.09
C PHE A 188 -0.91 -11.90 -8.09
N GLY A 189 -0.04 -12.83 -7.74
CA GLY A 189 1.40 -12.61 -7.76
C GLY A 189 1.97 -12.36 -9.16
N LEU A 190 1.40 -12.99 -10.20
CA LEU A 190 1.73 -12.66 -11.60
C LEU A 190 1.29 -11.24 -11.97
N VAL A 191 0.06 -10.85 -11.62
CA VAL A 191 -0.46 -9.50 -11.86
C VAL A 191 0.38 -8.45 -11.13
N LYS A 192 0.63 -8.66 -9.83
CA LYS A 192 1.50 -7.81 -8.99
C LYS A 192 2.89 -7.65 -9.60
N SER A 193 3.54 -8.74 -10.01
CA SER A 193 4.85 -8.66 -10.65
C SER A 193 4.83 -7.85 -11.94
N LYS A 194 3.80 -8.04 -12.78
CA LYS A 194 3.66 -7.27 -14.03
C LYS A 194 3.50 -5.77 -13.75
N LEU A 195 2.69 -5.41 -12.75
CA LEU A 195 2.46 -4.01 -12.36
C LEU A 195 3.68 -3.35 -11.72
N THR A 196 4.53 -4.12 -11.06
CA THR A 196 5.72 -3.61 -10.33
C THR A 196 7.03 -3.76 -11.12
N GLY A 197 6.98 -4.24 -12.36
CA GLY A 197 8.18 -4.44 -13.19
C GLY A 197 9.11 -5.55 -12.69
N GLN A 198 8.62 -6.46 -11.84
CA GLN A 198 9.40 -7.55 -11.25
C GLN A 198 9.28 -8.86 -12.07
N PRO A 199 10.24 -9.81 -11.97
CA PRO A 199 10.14 -11.09 -12.63
C PRO A 199 8.85 -11.85 -12.23
N LEU A 200 8.03 -12.21 -13.22
CA LEU A 200 6.68 -12.76 -13.02
C LEU A 200 6.67 -13.99 -12.11
N LEU A 201 7.42 -15.02 -12.48
CA LEU A 201 7.47 -16.30 -11.75
C LEU A 201 7.98 -16.14 -10.32
N LYS A 202 8.98 -15.28 -10.10
CA LYS A 202 9.54 -15.05 -8.75
C LYS A 202 8.52 -14.38 -7.83
N GLY A 203 7.75 -13.40 -8.31
CA GLY A 203 6.74 -12.74 -7.49
C GLY A 203 5.53 -13.63 -7.21
N ALA A 204 5.06 -14.39 -8.20
CA ALA A 204 4.02 -15.40 -8.00
C ALA A 204 4.42 -16.44 -6.94
N LEU A 205 5.65 -16.97 -7.05
CA LEU A 205 6.17 -17.92 -6.09
C LEU A 205 6.29 -17.32 -4.69
N ARG A 206 6.83 -16.10 -4.56
CA ARG A 206 6.98 -15.42 -3.27
C ARG A 206 5.64 -15.23 -2.55
N VAL A 207 4.63 -14.72 -3.25
CA VAL A 207 3.30 -14.49 -2.67
C VAL A 207 2.65 -15.81 -2.25
N THR A 208 2.75 -16.84 -3.10
CA THR A 208 2.18 -18.16 -2.82
C THR A 208 2.86 -18.82 -1.62
N ILE A 209 4.19 -18.74 -1.50
CA ILE A 209 4.95 -19.28 -0.36
C ILE A 209 4.55 -18.57 0.93
N VAL A 210 4.44 -17.23 0.93
CA VAL A 210 4.03 -16.48 2.13
C VAL A 210 2.64 -16.93 2.58
N GLY A 211 1.68 -17.04 1.66
CA GLY A 211 0.34 -17.54 1.97
C GLY A 211 0.33 -18.97 2.52
N ALA A 212 1.10 -19.88 1.89
CA ALA A 212 1.22 -21.26 2.34
C ALA A 212 1.86 -21.38 3.74
N VAL A 213 2.91 -20.60 4.02
CA VAL A 213 3.57 -20.57 5.34
C VAL A 213 2.63 -20.02 6.40
N ALA A 214 1.93 -18.92 6.13
CA ALA A 214 0.96 -18.35 7.06
C ALA A 214 -0.13 -19.37 7.44
N ALA A 215 -0.72 -20.04 6.44
CA ALA A 215 -1.73 -21.07 6.66
C ALA A 215 -1.19 -22.30 7.40
N ALA A 216 0.02 -22.75 7.06
CA ALA A 216 0.65 -23.88 7.75
C ALA A 216 0.93 -23.58 9.24
N VAL A 217 1.40 -22.37 9.55
CA VAL A 217 1.62 -21.92 10.93
C VAL A 217 0.29 -21.83 11.69
N ALA A 218 -0.74 -21.22 11.10
CA ALA A 218 -2.05 -21.11 11.72
C ALA A 218 -2.68 -22.50 11.98
N PHE A 219 -2.60 -23.41 11.01
CA PHE A 219 -3.04 -24.79 11.14
C PHE A 219 -2.30 -25.54 12.26
N ALA A 220 -0.98 -25.43 12.30
CA ALA A 220 -0.17 -26.08 13.33
C ALA A 220 -0.49 -25.55 14.74
N LEU A 221 -0.60 -24.23 14.89
CA LEU A 221 -0.96 -23.61 16.17
C LEU A 221 -2.35 -24.00 16.64
N ALA A 222 -3.34 -23.97 15.75
CA ALA A 222 -4.71 -24.35 16.08
C ALA A 222 -4.78 -25.82 16.54
N LYS A 223 -4.08 -26.72 15.85
CA LYS A 223 -4.01 -28.15 16.21
C LYS A 223 -3.24 -28.43 17.51
N LEU A 224 -2.30 -27.56 17.89
CA LEU A 224 -1.57 -27.69 19.16
C LEU A 224 -2.40 -27.25 20.37
N ILE A 225 -3.35 -26.34 20.17
CA ILE A 225 -4.16 -25.74 21.24
C ILE A 225 -5.50 -26.49 21.40
N ALA A 226 -6.08 -26.99 20.31
CA ALA A 226 -7.34 -27.74 20.29
C ALA A 226 -7.20 -29.15 20.89
#